data_AF-A0A444Y2T0-F1
#
_entry.id   AF-A0A444Y2T0-F1
#
_cell.length_a   1.000
_cell.length_b   1.000
_cell.length_c   1.000
_cell.angle_alpha   90.00
_cell.angle_beta   90.00
_cell.angle_gamma   90.00
#
_symmetry.space_group_name_H-M   'P 1'
#
loop_
_entity.id
_entity.type
_entity.pdbx_description
1 polymer ?
#
loop_
_entity_poly.entity_id
_entity_poly.type
_entity_poly.pdbx_seq_one_letter_code
_entity_poly.pdbx_strand_id
1 'polypeptide(L)'
;MGMKFSSQEPVIAAVKDYAIRRGVDYQYLSRPSKLDYITIVEVIQPLVEANPCIKVKSVIAEVQSKFKYTISYRKASLAKQKSVEKNIQWLGSL
;
A
#
# COMPACT_ATOMS: atom_id res chain seq x y z
N MET A 1 -30.48 17.17 -19.58
CA MET A 1 -29.36 16.61 -20.36
C MET A 1 -28.31 16.07 -19.37
N GLY A 2 -28.38 14.79 -19.02
CA GLY A 2 -27.48 14.18 -18.02
C GLY A 2 -26.25 13.58 -18.68
N MET A 3 -25.05 14.13 -18.42
CA MET A 3 -23.80 13.51 -18.85
C MET A 3 -23.51 12.29 -17.98
N LYS A 4 -23.73 11.09 -18.54
CA LYS A 4 -23.27 9.83 -17.92
C LYS A 4 -21.75 9.75 -18.11
N PHE A 5 -21.00 10.13 -17.08
CA PHE A 5 -19.55 9.91 -17.06
C PHE A 5 -19.27 8.43 -16.82
N SER A 6 -18.89 7.73 -17.89
CA SER A 6 -18.50 6.31 -17.89
C SER A 6 -17.06 6.08 -17.40
N SER A 7 -16.29 7.14 -17.14
CA SER A 7 -14.93 7.10 -16.58
C SER A 7 -14.70 8.27 -15.64
N GLN A 8 -13.96 8.04 -14.55
CA GLN A 8 -13.59 9.06 -13.55
C GLN A 8 -12.41 9.94 -13.99
N GLU A 9 -11.76 9.62 -15.11
CA GLU A 9 -10.61 10.35 -15.66
C GLU A 9 -10.87 11.85 -15.92
N PRO A 10 -11.96 12.27 -16.59
CA PRO A 10 -12.23 13.69 -16.83
C PRO A 10 -12.53 14.46 -15.53
N VAL A 11 -13.12 13.80 -14.53
CA VAL A 11 -13.41 14.41 -13.22
C VAL A 11 -12.10 14.66 -12.47
N ILE A 12 -11.19 13.69 -12.48
CA ILE A 12 -9.87 13.81 -11.85
C ILE A 12 -9.03 14.89 -12.55
N ALA A 13 -9.10 14.98 -13.87
CA ALA A 13 -8.40 16.02 -14.63
C ALA A 13 -8.92 17.43 -14.29
N ALA A 14 -10.25 17.63 -14.23
CA ALA A 14 -10.86 18.91 -13.87
C ALA A 14 -10.54 19.32 -12.43
N VAL A 15 -10.55 18.37 -11.50
CA VAL A 15 -10.10 18.62 -10.12
C VAL A 15 -8.64 19.05 -10.15
N LYS A 16 -7.73 18.27 -10.74
CA LYS A 16 -6.29 18.58 -10.80
C LYS A 16 -5.99 19.97 -11.36
N ASP A 17 -6.64 20.37 -12.45
CA ASP A 17 -6.48 21.72 -13.01
C ASP A 17 -6.88 22.81 -12.01
N TYR A 18 -7.98 22.59 -11.28
CA TYR A 18 -8.53 23.55 -10.32
C TYR A 18 -7.58 23.85 -9.16
N ALA A 19 -6.92 22.87 -8.52
CA ALA A 19 -6.02 23.18 -7.41
C ALA A 19 -4.55 23.43 -7.77
N ILE A 20 -4.12 23.17 -9.03
CA ILE A 20 -2.86 23.73 -9.56
C ILE A 20 -3.01 25.24 -9.64
N ARG A 21 -4.15 25.72 -10.14
CA ARG A 21 -4.50 27.15 -10.20
C ARG A 21 -4.61 27.82 -8.82
N ARG A 22 -4.86 27.04 -7.76
CA ARG A 22 -5.02 27.50 -6.37
C ARG A 22 -3.82 27.19 -5.46
N GLY A 23 -2.72 26.66 -5.98
CA GLY A 23 -1.48 26.42 -5.23
C GLY A 23 -1.60 25.38 -4.11
N VAL A 24 -2.56 24.45 -4.17
CA VAL A 24 -2.73 23.40 -3.16
C VAL A 24 -2.00 22.15 -3.63
N ASP A 25 -1.00 21.71 -2.86
CA ASP A 25 -0.18 20.54 -3.19
C ASP A 25 -1.05 19.28 -3.36
N TYR A 26 -1.13 18.79 -4.60
CA TYR A 26 -1.94 17.63 -5.00
C TYR A 26 -1.43 16.28 -4.52
N GLN A 27 -0.44 16.24 -3.63
CA GLN A 27 0.21 15.00 -3.20
C GLN A 27 -0.72 14.04 -2.44
N TYR A 28 -1.95 14.46 -2.09
CA TYR A 28 -2.89 13.63 -1.34
C TYR A 28 -4.00 12.95 -2.16
N LEU A 29 -4.25 13.38 -3.40
CA LEU A 29 -5.42 12.91 -4.19
C LEU A 29 -5.07 12.02 -5.40
N SER A 30 -3.79 11.78 -5.69
CA SER A 30 -3.35 10.71 -6.59
C SER A 30 -2.90 9.50 -5.79
N ARG A 31 -3.76 8.99 -4.91
CA ARG A 31 -3.51 7.69 -4.30
C ARG A 31 -3.95 6.61 -5.28
N PRO A 32 -3.03 5.84 -5.89
CA PRO A 32 -3.42 4.54 -6.42
C PRO A 32 -4.09 3.78 -5.28
N SER A 33 -5.23 3.17 -5.56
CA SER A 33 -6.03 2.31 -4.67
C SER A 33 -5.20 1.83 -3.49
N LYS A 34 -5.45 2.41 -2.31
CA LYS A 34 -4.71 2.08 -1.09
C LYS A 34 -4.90 0.57 -0.88
N LEU A 35 -3.87 -0.23 -1.11
CA LEU A 35 -3.90 -1.61 -0.66
C LEU A 35 -4.16 -1.60 0.84
N ASP A 36 -5.12 -2.42 1.23
CA ASP A 36 -5.45 -2.56 2.64
C ASP A 36 -4.21 -3.09 3.37
N TYR A 37 -3.94 -2.51 4.54
CA TYR A 37 -2.79 -2.88 5.34
C TYR A 37 -2.86 -4.36 5.74
N ILE A 38 -4.08 -4.89 5.92
CA ILE A 38 -4.34 -6.29 6.22
C ILE A 38 -3.81 -7.20 5.09
N THR A 39 -4.14 -6.88 3.84
CA THR A 39 -3.66 -7.61 2.65
C THR A 39 -2.14 -7.57 2.51
N ILE A 40 -1.52 -6.42 2.82
CA ILE A 40 -0.06 -6.29 2.82
C ILE A 40 0.56 -7.22 3.87
N VAL A 41 -0.01 -7.30 5.07
CA VAL A 41 0.49 -8.20 6.12
C VAL A 41 0.35 -9.67 5.71
N GLU A 42 -0.77 -10.07 5.13
CA GLU A 42 -0.99 -11.45 4.66
C GLU A 42 0.02 -11.88 3.58
N VAL A 43 0.41 -10.98 2.69
CA VAL A 43 1.40 -11.27 1.65
C VAL A 43 2.81 -11.36 2.22
N ILE A 44 3.13 -10.50 3.20
CA ILE A 44 4.45 -10.45 3.83
C ILE A 44 4.64 -11.59 4.81
N GLN A 45 3.55 -12.09 5.41
CA GLN A 45 3.58 -13.11 6.45
C GLN A 45 4.36 -14.37 6.06
N PRO A 46 4.05 -15.08 4.95
CA PRO A 46 4.81 -16.27 4.57
C PRO A 46 6.29 -15.98 4.26
N LEU A 47 6.63 -14.77 3.79
CA LEU A 47 8.01 -14.38 3.50
C LEU A 47 8.83 -14.22 4.79
N VAL A 48 8.23 -13.67 5.83
CA VAL A 48 8.86 -13.45 7.13
C VAL A 48 8.94 -14.75 7.93
N GLU A 49 7.93 -15.61 7.81
CA GLU A 49 7.92 -16.95 8.42
C GLU A 49 8.99 -17.86 7.81
N ALA A 50 9.14 -17.86 6.47
CA ALA A 50 10.17 -18.64 5.79
C ALA A 50 11.59 -18.13 6.07
N ASN A 51 11.76 -16.81 6.23
CA ASN A 51 13.05 -16.21 6.54
C ASN A 51 12.92 -14.92 7.37
N PRO A 52 13.05 -15.01 8.71
CA PRO A 52 12.94 -13.87 9.62
C PRO A 52 13.95 -12.74 9.33
N CYS A 53 15.10 -13.09 8.75
CA CYS A 53 16.20 -12.18 8.45
C CYS A 53 16.03 -11.44 7.10
N ILE A 54 14.90 -11.60 6.40
CA ILE A 54 14.66 -10.93 5.11
C ILE A 54 14.77 -9.40 5.23
N LYS A 55 15.47 -8.77 4.28
CA LYS A 55 15.66 -7.32 4.26
C LYS A 55 14.35 -6.62 3.87
N VAL A 56 14.04 -5.51 4.54
CA VAL A 56 12.83 -4.71 4.25
C VAL A 56 12.80 -4.25 2.77
N LYS A 57 13.95 -3.98 2.16
CA LYS A 57 14.04 -3.65 0.72
C LYS A 57 13.50 -4.77 -0.18
N SER A 58 13.78 -6.03 0.16
CA SER A 58 13.27 -7.19 -0.58
C SER A 58 11.75 -7.31 -0.43
N VAL A 59 11.23 -7.08 0.78
CA VAL A 59 9.79 -7.06 1.07
C VAL A 59 9.07 -5.97 0.26
N ILE A 60 9.66 -4.78 0.16
CA ILE A 60 9.12 -3.67 -0.65
C ILE A 60 9.09 -4.06 -2.13
N ALA A 61 10.18 -4.62 -2.66
CA ALA A 61 10.27 -5.02 -4.06
C ALA A 61 9.23 -6.09 -4.43
N GLU A 62 8.95 -7.02 -3.52
CA GLU A 62 7.97 -8.07 -3.74
C GLU A 62 6.53 -7.55 -3.72
N VAL A 63 6.19 -6.69 -2.76
CA VAL A 63 4.89 -6.00 -2.72
C VAL A 63 4.71 -5.12 -3.97
N GLN A 64 5.77 -4.44 -4.40
CA GLN A 64 5.75 -3.62 -5.61
C GLN A 64 5.56 -4.46 -6.88
N SER A 65 6.23 -5.61 -6.99
CA SER A 65 6.07 -6.53 -8.11
C SER A 65 4.65 -7.10 -8.18
N LYS A 66 4.12 -7.56 -7.04
CA LYS A 66 2.83 -8.26 -6.95
C LYS A 66 1.63 -7.35 -7.14
N PHE A 67 1.71 -6.12 -6.63
CA PHE A 67 0.56 -5.20 -6.60
C PHE A 67 0.75 -3.93 -7.42
N LYS A 68 1.91 -3.76 -8.10
CA LYS A 68 2.29 -2.53 -8.80
C LYS A 68 2.14 -1.29 -7.92
N TYR A 69 2.30 -1.47 -6.61
CA TYR A 69 2.12 -0.45 -5.59
C TYR A 69 3.41 -0.21 -4.84
N THR A 70 3.83 1.05 -4.79
CA THR A 70 5.01 1.44 -4.02
C THR A 70 4.63 1.62 -2.56
N ILE A 71 4.97 0.62 -1.74
CA ILE A 71 4.84 0.72 -0.29
C ILE A 71 6.00 1.53 0.30
N SER A 72 5.70 2.39 1.29
CA SER A 72 6.74 3.13 1.99
C SER A 72 7.55 2.22 2.92
N TYR A 73 8.82 2.55 3.11
CA TYR A 73 9.74 1.79 3.98
C TYR A 73 9.17 1.57 5.40
N ARG A 74 8.58 2.62 6.00
CA ARG A 74 7.97 2.54 7.34
C ARG A 74 6.82 1.54 7.40
N LYS A 75 5.94 1.51 6.38
CA LYS A 75 4.82 0.55 6.33
C LYS A 75 5.31 -0.89 6.19
N ALA A 76 6.30 -1.13 5.33
CA ALA A 76 6.90 -2.45 5.16
C ALA A 76 7.57 -2.93 6.45
N SER A 77 8.27 -2.06 7.17
CA SER A 77 8.87 -2.37 8.47
C SER A 77 7.83 -2.74 9.53
N LEU A 78 6.74 -1.98 9.62
CA LEU A 78 5.62 -2.27 10.55
C LEU A 78 4.92 -3.59 10.22
N ALA A 79 4.70 -3.88 8.93
CA ALA A 79 4.09 -5.14 8.52
C ALA A 79 4.99 -6.34 8.84
N LYS A 80 6.32 -6.21 8.66
CA LYS A 80 7.29 -7.22 9.06
C LYS A 80 7.22 -7.51 10.56
N GLN A 81 7.25 -6.48 11.41
CA GLN A 81 7.19 -6.65 12.86
C GLN A 81 5.88 -7.33 13.30
N LYS A 82 4.75 -6.89 12.77
CA LYS A 82 3.44 -7.46 13.10
C LYS A 82 3.32 -8.94 12.68
N SER A 83 3.99 -9.33 11.59
CA SER A 83 4.08 -10.74 11.20
C SER A 83 4.89 -11.57 12.20
N VAL A 84 6.01 -11.03 12.71
CA VAL A 84 6.83 -11.71 13.73
C VAL A 84 6.05 -11.84 15.04
N GLU A 85 5.38 -10.77 15.48
CA GLU A 85 4.54 -10.79 16.69
C GLU A 85 3.41 -11.81 16.59
N LYS A 86 2.72 -11.88 15.45
CA LYS A 86 1.72 -12.92 15.19
C LYS A 86 2.34 -14.31 15.29
N ASN A 87 3.48 -14.56 14.65
CA ASN A 87 4.14 -15.87 14.68
C ASN A 87 4.49 -16.31 16.12
N ILE A 88 5.02 -15.41 16.94
CA ILE A 88 5.33 -15.67 18.36
C ILE A 88 4.05 -15.97 19.15
N GLN A 89 2.96 -15.22 18.92
CA GLN A 89 1.67 -15.46 19.56
C GLN A 89 1.08 -16.83 19.22
N TRP A 90 1.17 -17.25 17.95
CA TRP A 90 0.72 -18.58 17.52
C TRP A 90 1.54 -19.70 18.17
N LEU A 91 2.86 -19.56 18.26
CA LEU A 91 3.74 -20.55 18.88
C LEU A 91 3.57 -20.66 20.40
N GLY A 92 3.25 -19.57 21.09
CA GLY A 92 3.00 -19.59 22.54
C GLY A 92 1.62 -20.12 22.94
N SER A 93 0.74 -20.39 21.97
CA SER A 93 -0.61 -20.94 22.18
C SER A 93 -0.71 -22.44 21.83
N LEU A 94 0.41 -23.07 21.44
CA LEU A 94 0.60 -24.51 21.21
C LEU A 94 1.13 -25.18 22.47
#